data_AF-A0A135LL15-F1
#
_entry.id   AF-A0A135LL15-F1
#
_cell.length_a   1.000
_cell.length_b   1.000
_cell.length_c   1.000
_cell.angle_alpha   90.00
_cell.angle_beta   90.00
_cell.angle_gamma   90.00
#
_symmetry.space_group_name_H-M   'P 1'
#
loop_
_entity.id
_entity.type
_entity.pdbx_description
1 polymer ?
#
loop_
_entity_poly.entity_id
_entity_poly.type
_entity_poly.pdbx_seq_one_letter_code
_entity_poly.pdbx_strand_id
1 'polypeptide(L)'
;MPNEEAEEIQLGSDIERLDPDGNLIIVAKGQSPADTRRFLVSSKVLSLASPVFAKLFGPNFYEGTQVAACTCPEVPLHDDDPAVTGALLAILHYQEPQDVPNTDAEWLANLAVHCDKYDCVKALNPWVLNWFQNFPPTRLMEKYGHLILAAHLFRSEEHFSRLTSKAQVHLNLNFHYYWDGVQILDRIPDSLKCELSF
;
A
#
# COMPACT_ATOMS: atom_id res chain seq x y z
N MET A 1 32.78 -17.35 39.28
CA MET A 1 32.50 -16.46 38.14
C MET A 1 31.86 -17.29 37.04
N PRO A 2 30.53 -17.31 36.93
CA PRO A 2 29.94 -17.70 35.66
C PRO A 2 28.76 -16.81 35.22
N ASN A 3 28.39 -16.98 33.95
CA ASN A 3 27.32 -16.37 33.17
C ASN A 3 27.52 -14.92 32.69
N GLU A 4 28.31 -14.78 31.63
CA GLU A 4 27.86 -13.97 30.49
C GLU A 4 26.71 -14.75 29.81
N GLU A 5 25.49 -14.48 30.27
CA GLU A 5 24.29 -14.77 29.50
C GLU A 5 24.36 -13.91 28.24
N ALA A 6 24.67 -14.57 27.11
CA ALA A 6 24.35 -14.02 25.81
C ALA A 6 22.86 -13.71 25.80
N GLU A 7 22.52 -12.43 25.78
CA GLU A 7 21.17 -11.93 25.54
C GLU A 7 20.72 -12.46 24.17
N GLU A 8 20.08 -13.62 24.16
CA GLU A 8 19.19 -14.06 23.09
C GLU A 8 18.02 -13.09 23.06
N ILE A 9 18.20 -11.98 22.33
CA ILE A 9 17.10 -11.14 21.90
C ILE A 9 16.28 -12.01 20.93
N GLN A 10 15.21 -12.62 21.46
CA GLN A 10 14.18 -13.28 20.68
C GLN A 10 13.51 -12.23 19.78
N LEU A 11 14.09 -12.00 18.60
CA LEU A 11 13.57 -11.10 17.57
C LEU A 11 12.41 -11.81 16.85
N GLY A 12 11.25 -11.84 17.48
CA GLY A 12 10.01 -12.31 16.87
C GLY A 12 9.54 -11.34 15.79
N SER A 13 9.87 -11.64 14.53
CA SER A 13 8.93 -11.49 13.43
C SER A 13 9.04 -12.77 12.61
N ASP A 14 8.01 -13.61 12.69
CA ASP A 14 7.90 -14.77 11.81
C ASP A 14 7.90 -14.27 10.36
N ILE A 15 8.61 -14.96 9.47
CA ILE A 15 8.67 -14.56 8.07
C ILE A 15 7.38 -15.00 7.41
N GLU A 16 6.59 -14.05 6.93
CA GLU A 16 5.37 -14.33 6.18
C GLU A 16 5.72 -14.84 4.79
N ARG A 17 5.40 -16.11 4.51
CA ARG A 17 5.76 -16.78 3.26
C ARG A 17 4.66 -16.61 2.21
N LEU A 18 4.76 -15.53 1.43
CA LEU A 18 3.90 -15.28 0.28
C LEU A 18 4.33 -16.11 -0.95
N ASP A 19 5.61 -16.50 -0.99
CA ASP A 19 6.10 -17.56 -1.86
C ASP A 19 7.00 -18.51 -1.04
N PRO A 20 6.60 -19.78 -0.81
CA PRO A 20 7.44 -20.75 -0.12
C PRO A 20 8.81 -20.98 -0.77
N ASP A 21 8.90 -20.83 -2.09
CA ASP A 21 10.12 -20.94 -2.89
C ASP A 21 10.70 -19.55 -3.25
N GLY A 22 10.24 -18.51 -2.54
CA GLY A 22 10.67 -17.13 -2.74
C GLY A 22 12.18 -16.95 -2.59
N ASN A 23 12.72 -15.96 -3.29
CA ASN A 23 14.15 -15.68 -3.38
C ASN A 23 14.53 -14.29 -2.86
N LEU A 24 13.60 -13.60 -2.20
CA LEU A 24 13.78 -12.25 -1.71
C LEU A 24 12.94 -12.08 -0.44
N ILE A 25 13.50 -11.41 0.57
CA ILE A 25 12.75 -10.96 1.74
C ILE A 25 12.53 -9.45 1.62
N ILE A 26 11.27 -9.03 1.56
CA ILE A 26 10.90 -7.63 1.71
C ILE A 26 10.71 -7.33 3.19
N VAL A 27 11.36 -6.27 3.68
CA VAL A 27 11.26 -5.82 5.07
C VAL A 27 10.49 -4.49 5.10
N ALA A 28 9.22 -4.54 5.50
CA ALA A 28 8.42 -3.32 5.69
C ALA A 28 8.64 -2.81 7.12
N LYS A 29 9.32 -1.67 7.25
CA LYS A 29 9.70 -1.14 8.57
C LYS A 29 8.56 -0.31 9.16
N GLY A 30 8.05 -0.76 10.30
CA GLY A 30 7.09 0.02 11.08
C GLY A 30 7.76 1.08 11.96
N GLN A 31 6.96 1.77 12.77
CA GLN A 31 7.44 2.81 13.69
C GLN A 31 8.35 2.25 14.80
N SER A 32 8.14 0.98 15.17
CA SER A 32 8.98 0.23 16.09
C SER A 32 9.46 -1.09 15.47
N PRO A 33 10.52 -1.73 16.03
CA PRO A 33 10.93 -3.06 15.61
C PRO A 33 9.82 -4.11 15.71
N ALA A 34 8.87 -3.94 16.64
CA ALA A 34 7.73 -4.86 16.80
C ALA A 34 6.69 -4.73 15.68
N ASP A 35 6.65 -3.59 14.99
CA ASP A 35 5.74 -3.32 13.87
C ASP A 35 6.38 -3.68 12.52
N THR A 36 7.65 -4.11 12.52
CA THR A 36 8.35 -4.49 11.29
C THR A 36 7.89 -5.87 10.82
N ARG A 37 7.47 -5.95 9.56
CA ARG A 37 7.03 -7.21 8.94
C ARG A 37 8.03 -7.65 7.86
N ARG A 38 8.21 -8.97 7.74
CA ARG A 38 9.14 -9.59 6.80
C ARG A 38 8.39 -10.58 5.93
N PHE A 39 8.50 -10.40 4.61
CA PHE A 39 7.74 -11.18 3.63
C PHE A 39 8.71 -11.91 2.71
N LEU A 40 8.66 -13.24 2.69
CA LEU A 40 9.34 -14.05 1.68
C LEU A 40 8.51 -14.04 0.40
N VAL A 41 9.11 -13.53 -0.67
CA VAL A 41 8.45 -13.21 -1.94
C VAL A 41 9.29 -13.67 -3.13
N SER A 42 8.66 -13.71 -4.31
CA SER A 42 9.35 -13.86 -5.59
C SER A 42 9.67 -12.50 -6.19
N SER A 43 10.97 -12.19 -6.33
CA SER A 43 11.42 -10.98 -7.01
C SER A 43 10.94 -10.92 -8.47
N LYS A 44 10.76 -12.08 -9.11
CA LYS A 44 10.27 -12.17 -10.49
C LYS A 44 8.79 -11.80 -10.59
N VAL A 45 7.95 -12.28 -9.67
CA VAL A 45 6.52 -11.93 -9.63
C VAL A 45 6.35 -10.42 -9.45
N LEU A 46 7.06 -9.84 -8.47
CA LEU A 46 7.04 -8.40 -8.24
C LEU A 46 7.54 -7.60 -9.45
N SER A 47 8.61 -8.05 -10.11
CA SER A 47 9.13 -7.40 -11.32
C SER A 47 8.18 -7.45 -12.51
N LEU A 48 7.37 -8.51 -12.63
CA LEU A 48 6.36 -8.60 -13.69
C LEU A 48 5.17 -7.67 -13.42
N ALA A 49 4.80 -7.49 -12.16
CA ALA A 49 3.67 -6.66 -11.76
C ALA A 49 4.01 -5.17 -11.68
N SER A 50 5.27 -4.82 -11.44
CA SER A 50 5.72 -3.45 -11.15
C SER A 50 7.03 -3.12 -11.88
N PRO A 51 7.04 -2.08 -12.74
CA PRO A 51 8.29 -1.61 -13.35
C PRO A 51 9.24 -1.00 -12.30
N VAL A 52 8.71 -0.48 -11.19
CA VAL A 52 9.51 0.05 -10.08
C VAL A 52 10.26 -1.07 -9.39
N PHE A 53 9.60 -2.19 -9.05
CA PHE A 53 10.28 -3.35 -8.50
C PHE A 53 11.25 -3.98 -9.50
N ALA A 54 10.89 -4.06 -10.79
CA ALA A 54 11.81 -4.55 -11.82
C ALA A 54 13.11 -3.73 -11.89
N LYS A 55 12.99 -2.40 -11.71
CA LYS A 55 14.14 -1.50 -11.66
C LYS A 55 14.91 -1.65 -10.36
N LEU A 56 14.23 -1.73 -9.22
CA LEU A 56 14.82 -1.89 -7.88
C LEU A 56 15.65 -3.18 -7.77
N PHE A 57 15.18 -4.28 -8.35
CA PHE A 57 15.89 -5.56 -8.36
C PHE A 57 16.85 -5.71 -9.55
N GLY A 58 16.95 -4.68 -10.39
CA GLY A 58 17.87 -4.64 -11.51
C GLY A 58 19.31 -4.31 -11.10
N PRO A 59 20.30 -4.58 -11.96
CA PRO A 59 21.73 -4.46 -11.64
C PRO A 59 22.21 -3.03 -11.34
N ASN A 60 21.38 -2.02 -11.58
CA ASN A 60 21.70 -0.61 -11.39
C ASN A 60 21.48 -0.13 -9.95
N PHE A 61 20.91 -0.97 -9.09
CA PHE A 61 20.61 -0.67 -7.69
C PHE A 61 21.40 -1.59 -6.77
N TYR A 62 21.74 -1.09 -5.59
CA TYR A 62 22.43 -1.89 -4.57
C TYR A 62 21.60 -3.13 -4.22
N GLU A 63 20.29 -2.95 -4.09
CA GLU A 63 19.30 -4.00 -3.86
C GLU A 63 19.38 -5.08 -4.94
N GLY A 64 19.43 -4.72 -6.22
CA GLY A 64 19.56 -5.69 -7.31
C GLY A 64 20.91 -6.40 -7.35
N THR A 65 22.01 -5.75 -6.95
CA THR A 65 23.30 -6.44 -6.80
C THR A 65 23.26 -7.50 -5.70
N GLN A 66 22.55 -7.23 -4.60
CA GLN A 66 22.33 -8.18 -3.51
C GLN A 66 21.44 -9.35 -3.96
N VAL A 67 20.40 -9.08 -4.77
CA VAL A 67 19.55 -10.12 -5.39
C VAL A 67 20.34 -11.06 -6.30
N ALA A 68 21.37 -10.55 -6.98
CA ALA A 68 22.23 -11.38 -7.82
C ALA A 68 23.29 -12.16 -7.04
N ALA A 69 23.78 -11.60 -5.91
CA ALA A 69 24.91 -12.15 -5.17
C ALA A 69 24.51 -13.06 -3.99
N CYS A 70 23.32 -12.89 -3.43
CA CYS A 70 22.84 -13.62 -2.26
C CYS A 70 21.67 -14.54 -2.63
N THR A 71 21.60 -15.72 -1.99
CA THR A 71 20.54 -16.69 -2.23
C THR A 71 19.14 -16.15 -1.87
N CYS A 72 19.05 -15.29 -0.86
CA CYS A 72 17.81 -14.64 -0.43
C CYS A 72 18.12 -13.35 0.35
N PRO A 73 18.34 -12.21 -0.32
CA PRO A 73 18.66 -10.95 0.36
C PRO A 73 17.44 -10.33 1.03
N GLU A 74 17.69 -9.42 1.97
CA GLU A 74 16.68 -8.55 2.56
C GLU A 74 16.70 -7.17 1.90
N VAL A 75 15.53 -6.69 1.47
CA VAL A 75 15.36 -5.35 0.91
C VAL A 75 14.36 -4.56 1.76
N PRO A 76 14.81 -3.50 2.46
CA PRO A 76 13.93 -2.69 3.30
C PRO A 76 13.12 -1.68 2.49
N LEU A 77 11.83 -1.58 2.82
CA LEU A 77 10.93 -0.52 2.36
C LEU A 77 10.66 0.41 3.54
N HIS A 78 11.32 1.57 3.54
CA HIS A 78 11.44 2.43 4.72
C HIS A 78 10.25 3.34 4.99
N ASP A 79 9.51 3.72 3.95
CA ASP A 79 8.44 4.73 4.02
C ASP A 79 7.04 4.12 3.87
N ASP A 80 6.94 2.81 4.01
CA ASP A 80 5.74 2.05 3.69
C ASP A 80 5.08 1.50 4.95
N ASP A 81 3.76 1.64 5.03
CA ASP A 81 2.97 0.98 6.07
C ASP A 81 3.11 -0.55 5.97
N PRO A 82 3.52 -1.26 7.04
CA PRO A 82 3.72 -2.70 7.00
C PRO A 82 2.47 -3.52 6.67
N ALA A 83 1.29 -3.11 7.13
CA ALA A 83 0.04 -3.83 6.89
C ALA A 83 -0.43 -3.66 5.43
N VAL A 84 -0.37 -2.43 4.91
CA VAL A 84 -0.69 -2.14 3.51
C VAL A 84 0.30 -2.82 2.57
N THR A 85 1.58 -2.87 2.94
CA THR A 85 2.61 -3.59 2.18
C THR A 85 2.33 -5.08 2.13
N GLY A 86 1.97 -5.70 3.27
CA GLY A 86 1.59 -7.11 3.31
C GLY A 86 0.43 -7.43 2.37
N ALA A 87 -0.63 -6.61 2.40
CA ALA A 87 -1.78 -6.79 1.50
C ALA A 87 -1.40 -6.62 0.02
N LEU A 88 -0.62 -5.59 -0.32
CA LEU A 88 -0.11 -5.37 -1.67
C LEU A 88 0.68 -6.59 -2.16
N LEU A 89 1.67 -7.03 -1.38
CA LEU A 89 2.51 -8.15 -1.75
C LEU A 89 1.71 -9.45 -1.88
N ALA A 90 0.76 -9.71 -0.98
CA ALA A 90 -0.12 -10.89 -1.05
C ALA A 90 -0.91 -10.91 -2.36
N ILE A 91 -1.52 -9.77 -2.74
CA ILE A 91 -2.27 -9.65 -3.99
C ILE A 91 -1.37 -9.88 -5.21
N LEU A 92 -0.16 -9.31 -5.21
CA LEU A 92 0.79 -9.51 -6.31
C LEU A 92 1.23 -10.98 -6.43
N HIS A 93 1.19 -11.74 -5.33
CA HIS A 93 1.44 -13.19 -5.30
C HIS A 93 0.16 -14.04 -5.46
N TYR A 94 -0.94 -13.43 -5.92
CA TYR A 94 -2.22 -14.12 -6.14
C TYR A 94 -2.82 -14.76 -4.88
N GLN A 95 -2.50 -14.22 -3.71
CA GLN A 95 -3.06 -14.65 -2.42
C GLN A 95 -4.16 -13.68 -1.97
N GLU A 96 -5.08 -14.18 -1.14
CA GLU A 96 -6.06 -13.34 -0.47
C GLU A 96 -5.40 -12.57 0.68
N PRO A 97 -5.44 -11.23 0.65
CA PRO A 97 -4.84 -10.42 1.70
C PRO A 97 -5.60 -10.59 3.02
N GLN A 98 -4.88 -10.97 4.09
CA GLN A 98 -5.49 -11.30 5.39
C GLN A 98 -5.96 -10.06 6.18
N ASP A 99 -5.23 -8.95 6.04
CA ASP A 99 -5.40 -7.75 6.88
C ASP A 99 -6.16 -6.63 6.17
N VAL A 100 -7.13 -6.97 5.29
CA VAL A 100 -7.95 -5.96 4.62
C VAL A 100 -9.13 -5.58 5.51
N PRO A 101 -9.19 -4.36 6.03
CA PRO A 101 -10.34 -3.94 6.80
C PRO A 101 -11.52 -3.81 5.85
N ASN A 102 -12.54 -4.65 6.04
CA ASN A 102 -13.82 -4.45 5.38
C ASN A 102 -14.31 -3.04 5.75
N THR A 103 -14.45 -2.16 4.75
CA THR A 103 -15.04 -0.81 4.85
C THR A 103 -14.15 0.36 5.32
N ASP A 104 -12.83 0.20 5.35
CA ASP A 104 -11.92 1.31 5.66
C ASP A 104 -11.47 2.08 4.41
N ALA A 105 -11.83 3.36 4.35
CA ALA A 105 -11.56 4.22 3.20
C ALA A 105 -10.12 4.73 3.24
N GLU A 106 -9.61 5.01 4.44
CA GLU A 106 -8.23 5.48 4.64
C GLU A 106 -7.25 4.38 4.28
N TRP A 107 -7.51 3.14 4.71
CA TRP A 107 -6.71 1.98 4.30
C TRP A 107 -6.69 1.81 2.77
N LEU A 108 -7.86 1.93 2.11
CA LEU A 108 -7.94 1.81 0.64
C LEU A 108 -7.16 2.93 -0.07
N ALA A 109 -7.18 4.15 0.48
CA ALA A 109 -6.38 5.27 -0.02
C ALA A 109 -4.88 5.01 0.15
N ASN A 110 -4.44 4.49 1.31
CA ASN A 110 -3.05 4.10 1.53
C ASN A 110 -2.60 3.01 0.56
N LEU A 111 -3.43 1.98 0.34
CA LEU A 111 -3.15 0.96 -0.68
C LEU A 111 -2.99 1.58 -2.07
N ALA A 112 -3.85 2.53 -2.44
CA ALA A 112 -3.76 3.22 -3.71
C ALA A 112 -2.45 4.03 -3.84
N VAL A 113 -2.00 4.68 -2.77
CA VAL A 113 -0.70 5.37 -2.71
C VAL A 113 0.46 4.41 -2.95
N HIS A 114 0.46 3.24 -2.30
CA HIS A 114 1.50 2.23 -2.54
C HIS A 114 1.44 1.70 -3.98
N CYS A 115 0.25 1.47 -4.52
CA CYS A 115 0.09 0.98 -5.88
C CYS A 115 0.58 1.96 -6.94
N ASP A 116 0.34 3.25 -6.74
CA ASP A 116 0.85 4.30 -7.61
C ASP A 116 2.38 4.46 -7.44
N LYS A 117 2.89 4.45 -6.20
CA LYS A 117 4.33 4.47 -5.88
C LYS A 117 5.10 3.38 -6.60
N TYR A 118 4.55 2.16 -6.64
CA TYR A 118 5.17 1.01 -7.30
C TYR A 118 4.68 0.81 -8.75
N ASP A 119 3.81 1.66 -9.28
CA ASP A 119 3.18 1.54 -10.60
C ASP A 119 2.64 0.12 -10.89
N CYS A 120 1.94 -0.46 -9.92
CA CYS A 120 1.34 -1.81 -10.00
C CYS A 120 -0.20 -1.80 -9.97
N VAL A 121 -0.82 -0.62 -10.13
CA VAL A 121 -2.28 -0.43 -10.15
C VAL A 121 -3.01 -1.47 -11.01
N LYS A 122 -2.49 -1.78 -12.20
CA LYS A 122 -3.11 -2.74 -13.14
C LYS A 122 -3.27 -4.14 -12.54
N ALA A 123 -2.33 -4.58 -11.71
CA ALA A 123 -2.37 -5.90 -11.09
C ALA A 123 -3.50 -5.99 -10.04
N LEU A 124 -3.90 -4.86 -9.47
CA LEU A 124 -4.93 -4.80 -8.43
C LEU A 124 -6.34 -4.52 -8.98
N ASN A 125 -6.50 -4.21 -10.27
CA ASN A 125 -7.79 -3.85 -10.86
C ASN A 125 -8.97 -4.77 -10.46
N PRO A 126 -8.85 -6.12 -10.49
CA PRO A 126 -9.96 -6.98 -10.08
C PRO A 126 -10.41 -6.75 -8.63
N TRP A 127 -9.46 -6.53 -7.72
CA TRP A 127 -9.70 -6.26 -6.30
C TRP A 127 -10.31 -4.89 -6.08
N VAL A 128 -9.77 -3.88 -6.77
CA VAL A 128 -10.25 -2.49 -6.72
C VAL A 128 -11.73 -2.40 -7.11
N LEU A 129 -12.13 -3.08 -8.19
CA LEU A 129 -13.53 -3.13 -8.62
C LEU A 129 -14.42 -3.74 -7.54
N ASN A 130 -13.99 -4.86 -6.95
CA ASN A 130 -14.74 -5.52 -5.88
C ASN A 130 -14.87 -4.63 -4.62
N TRP A 131 -13.80 -3.96 -4.18
CA TRP A 131 -13.86 -3.11 -3.00
C TRP A 131 -14.72 -1.87 -3.20
N PHE A 132 -14.64 -1.20 -4.34
CA PHE A 132 -15.49 -0.04 -4.60
C PHE A 132 -16.98 -0.40 -4.77
N GLN A 133 -17.29 -1.61 -5.23
CA GLN A 133 -18.67 -2.10 -5.30
C GLN A 133 -19.25 -2.42 -3.92
N ASN A 134 -18.43 -3.00 -3.04
CA ASN A 134 -18.85 -3.41 -1.70
C ASN A 134 -18.69 -2.30 -0.65
N PHE A 135 -18.18 -1.13 -1.03
CA PHE A 135 -17.97 -0.03 -0.10
C PHE A 135 -19.32 0.51 0.41
N PRO A 136 -19.56 0.53 1.73
CA PRO A 136 -20.84 0.97 2.25
C PRO A 136 -21.06 2.46 1.94
N PRO A 137 -22.32 2.88 1.70
CA PRO A 137 -22.64 4.29 1.59
C PRO A 137 -22.18 5.05 2.85
N THR A 138 -21.47 6.15 2.65
CA THR A 138 -20.99 7.02 3.73
C THR A 138 -21.43 8.46 3.52
N ARG A 139 -21.59 9.19 4.62
CA ARG A 139 -21.83 10.65 4.64
C ARG A 139 -20.68 11.43 5.29
N LEU A 140 -19.63 10.74 5.74
CA LEU A 140 -18.46 11.37 6.35
C LEU A 140 -17.56 11.98 5.28
N MET A 141 -17.18 13.24 5.46
CA MET A 141 -16.44 14.03 4.47
C MET A 141 -15.03 13.49 4.24
N GLU A 142 -14.38 13.04 5.31
CA GLU A 142 -13.05 12.43 5.28
C GLU A 142 -13.09 11.15 4.44
N LYS A 143 -14.13 10.32 4.61
CA LYS A 143 -14.28 9.09 3.81
C LYS A 143 -14.47 9.39 2.32
N TYR A 144 -15.15 10.48 1.95
CA TYR A 144 -15.21 10.91 0.54
C TYR A 144 -13.83 11.28 0.01
N GLY A 145 -13.05 12.05 0.77
CA GLY A 145 -11.68 12.42 0.39
C GLY A 145 -10.82 11.19 0.11
N HIS A 146 -10.82 10.23 1.05
CA HIS A 146 -10.05 8.99 0.89
C HIS A 146 -10.52 8.16 -0.32
N LEU A 147 -11.83 7.99 -0.52
CA LEU A 147 -12.36 7.24 -1.66
C LEU A 147 -12.07 7.91 -3.01
N ILE A 148 -12.14 9.25 -3.07
CA ILE A 148 -11.80 10.01 -4.28
C ILE A 148 -10.31 9.88 -4.59
N LEU A 149 -9.45 10.02 -3.57
CA LEU A 149 -8.01 9.83 -3.72
C LEU A 149 -7.69 8.41 -4.21
N ALA A 150 -8.30 7.40 -3.58
CA ALA A 150 -8.14 6.01 -4.00
C ALA A 150 -8.57 5.82 -5.45
N ALA A 151 -9.74 6.32 -5.85
CA ALA A 151 -10.24 6.18 -7.22
C ALA A 151 -9.35 6.89 -8.25
N HIS A 152 -8.79 8.04 -7.88
CA HIS A 152 -7.84 8.78 -8.69
C HIS A 152 -6.54 8.00 -8.90
N LEU A 153 -5.91 7.54 -7.82
CA LEU A 153 -4.63 6.82 -7.86
C LEU A 153 -4.75 5.43 -8.49
N PHE A 154 -5.87 4.74 -8.28
CA PHE A 154 -6.18 3.50 -9.00
C PHE A 154 -6.55 3.72 -10.48
N ARG A 155 -6.61 4.96 -10.96
CA ARG A 155 -6.95 5.32 -12.35
C ARG A 155 -8.31 4.75 -12.78
N SER A 156 -9.26 4.69 -11.84
CA SER A 156 -10.59 4.15 -12.05
C SER A 156 -11.60 5.26 -12.36
N GLU A 157 -11.70 5.65 -13.64
CA GLU A 157 -12.54 6.75 -14.12
C GLU A 157 -14.02 6.64 -13.69
N GLU A 158 -14.61 5.44 -13.79
CA GLU A 158 -16.02 5.21 -13.41
C GLU A 158 -16.27 5.54 -11.93
N HIS A 159 -15.47 4.95 -11.04
CA HIS A 159 -15.58 5.16 -9.60
C HIS A 159 -15.27 6.59 -9.22
N PHE A 160 -14.26 7.19 -9.84
CA PHE A 160 -13.88 8.56 -9.62
C PHE A 160 -15.03 9.50 -9.95
N SER A 161 -15.58 9.42 -11.17
CA SER A 161 -16.71 10.24 -11.60
C SER A 161 -17.93 10.06 -10.68
N ARG A 162 -18.26 8.82 -10.33
CA ARG A 162 -19.39 8.53 -9.43
C ARG A 162 -19.19 9.13 -8.03
N LEU A 163 -17.97 9.08 -7.49
CA LEU A 163 -17.65 9.57 -6.16
C LEU A 163 -17.60 11.10 -6.12
N THR A 164 -16.99 11.74 -7.13
CA THR A 164 -16.92 13.21 -7.20
C THR A 164 -18.31 13.82 -7.39
N SER A 165 -19.17 13.26 -8.24
CA SER A 165 -20.56 13.74 -8.38
C SER A 165 -21.36 13.59 -7.09
N LYS A 166 -21.19 12.49 -6.35
CA LYS A 166 -21.82 12.32 -5.02
C LYS A 166 -21.26 13.32 -4.02
N ALA A 167 -19.96 13.56 -4.06
CA ALA A 167 -19.29 14.50 -3.17
C ALA A 167 -19.78 15.94 -3.41
N GLN A 168 -19.94 16.40 -4.66
CA GLN A 168 -20.51 17.72 -4.95
C GLN A 168 -21.90 17.93 -4.34
N VAL A 169 -22.72 16.87 -4.28
CA VAL A 169 -24.08 16.95 -3.69
C VAL A 169 -24.06 16.90 -2.15
N HIS A 170 -23.06 16.23 -1.56
CA HIS A 170 -23.06 15.89 -0.13
C HIS A 170 -22.01 16.59 0.71
N LEU A 171 -20.94 17.12 0.10
CA LEU A 171 -19.92 17.91 0.78
C LEU A 171 -20.45 19.32 1.01
N ASN A 172 -20.13 19.86 2.18
CA ASN A 172 -20.37 21.27 2.45
C ASN A 172 -19.18 22.10 1.93
N LEU A 173 -19.36 23.42 1.77
CA LEU A 173 -18.30 24.33 1.32
C LEU A 173 -17.06 24.37 2.25
N ASN A 174 -17.18 23.81 3.46
CA ASN A 174 -16.13 23.78 4.47
C ASN A 174 -15.33 22.47 4.47
N PHE A 175 -15.51 21.59 3.47
CA PHE A 175 -14.83 20.29 3.43
C PHE A 175 -13.29 20.42 3.45
N HIS A 176 -12.76 21.49 2.87
CA HIS A 176 -11.31 21.79 2.85
C HIS A 176 -10.70 21.77 4.26
N TYR A 177 -11.38 22.32 5.27
CA TYR A 177 -10.90 22.31 6.66
C TYR A 177 -10.74 20.90 7.23
N TYR A 178 -11.58 19.96 6.80
CA TYR A 178 -11.49 18.56 7.23
C TYR A 178 -10.39 17.82 6.47
N TRP A 179 -10.14 18.20 5.21
CA TRP A 179 -9.15 17.52 4.37
C TRP A 179 -7.73 17.98 4.64
N ASP A 180 -7.52 19.28 4.88
CA ASP A 180 -6.20 19.86 5.19
C ASP A 180 -5.63 19.34 6.53
N GLY A 181 -6.48 18.77 7.40
CA GLY A 181 -6.05 18.09 8.62
C GLY A 181 -5.59 16.64 8.42
N VAL A 182 -5.74 16.08 7.21
CA VAL A 182 -5.50 14.66 6.91
C VAL A 182 -4.39 14.55 5.88
N GLN A 183 -3.18 14.24 6.34
CA GLN A 183 -1.94 14.27 5.54
C GLN A 183 -2.00 13.48 4.23
N ILE A 184 -2.71 12.34 4.19
CA ILE A 184 -2.82 11.55 2.97
C ILE A 184 -3.63 12.27 1.88
N LEU A 185 -4.57 13.14 2.25
CA LEU A 185 -5.41 13.89 1.32
C LEU A 185 -4.68 15.08 0.67
N ASP A 186 -3.49 15.45 1.15
CA ASP A 186 -2.61 16.41 0.46
C ASP A 186 -2.13 15.90 -0.90
N ARG A 187 -2.26 14.59 -1.16
CA ARG A 187 -1.97 13.98 -2.45
C ARG A 187 -3.06 14.21 -3.49
N ILE A 188 -4.23 14.72 -3.10
CA ILE A 188 -5.28 15.12 -4.04
C ILE A 188 -4.84 16.43 -4.70
N PRO A 189 -4.78 16.51 -6.05
CA PRO A 189 -4.40 17.73 -6.75
C PRO A 189 -5.32 18.92 -6.40
N ASP A 190 -4.77 20.12 -6.26
CA ASP A 190 -5.54 21.33 -5.95
C ASP A 190 -6.65 21.60 -6.97
N SER A 191 -6.41 21.32 -8.25
CA SER A 191 -7.43 21.45 -9.31
C SER A 191 -8.66 20.61 -9.01
N LEU A 192 -8.47 19.40 -8.49
CA LEU A 192 -9.56 18.50 -8.11
C LEU A 192 -10.28 18.98 -6.84
N LYS A 193 -9.55 19.51 -5.85
CA LYS A 193 -10.18 20.15 -4.68
C LYS A 193 -11.05 21.34 -5.11
N CYS A 194 -10.61 22.13 -6.09
CA CYS A 194 -11.40 23.23 -6.64
C CYS A 194 -12.67 22.76 -7.35
N GLU A 195 -12.61 21.71 -8.17
CA GLU A 195 -13.79 21.15 -8.88
C GLU A 195 -14.89 20.67 -7.94
N LEU A 196 -14.52 20.17 -6.76
CA LEU A 196 -15.46 19.69 -5.74
C LEU A 196 -16.16 20.81 -4.97
N SER A 197 -15.74 22.06 -5.15
CA SER A 197 -16.29 23.24 -4.44
C SER A 197 -17.48 23.88 -5.16
N PHE A 198 -17.89 23.35 -6.32
CA PHE A 198 -18.96 23.89 -7.18
C PHE A 198 -20.13 22.92 -7.34
#